data_AF-A0A834M9A5-F1
#
_entry.id   AF-A0A834M9A5-F1
#
_cell.length_a   1.000
_cell.length_b   1.000
_cell.length_c   1.000
_cell.angle_alpha   90.00
_cell.angle_beta   90.00
_cell.angle_gamma   90.00
#
_symmetry.space_group_name_H-M   'P 1'
#
loop_
_entity.id
_entity.type
_entity.pdbx_description
1 polymer ?
#
loop_
_entity_poly.entity_id
_entity_poly.type
_entity_poly.pdbx_seq_one_letter_code
_entity_poly.pdbx_strand_id
1 'polypeptide(L)'
;MTDHATILQSVPVGKKVGIAFSGGLDTSAALLWMKQKGAQPYAYTANLGQPDEDDYDAIPKKAEQYGAIKARLVDCRLQLALEGIAAIQCGAFHISTGGIPYFNTTPLGRAVTGTMLVTAMKEDDVNIWGDGST
;
A
#
# COMPACT_ATOMS: atom_id res chain seq x y z
N MET A 1 -16.59 -24.53 -6.48
CA MET A 1 -16.76 -23.31 -7.30
C MET A 1 -15.60 -22.40 -6.94
N THR A 2 -14.68 -22.16 -7.88
CA THR A 2 -13.65 -21.12 -7.71
C THR A 2 -14.33 -19.78 -7.94
N ASP A 3 -14.45 -19.01 -6.87
CA ASP A 3 -15.05 -17.69 -6.92
C ASP A 3 -14.03 -16.73 -7.54
N HIS A 4 -14.23 -16.38 -8.82
CA HIS A 4 -13.31 -15.55 -9.61
C HIS A 4 -13.64 -14.04 -9.51
N ALA A 5 -14.30 -13.62 -8.44
CA ALA A 5 -14.66 -12.22 -8.23
C ALA A 5 -13.42 -11.36 -7.90
N THR A 6 -13.22 -10.28 -8.65
CA THR A 6 -12.16 -9.29 -8.36
C THR A 6 -12.44 -8.52 -7.06
N ILE A 7 -13.71 -8.26 -6.76
CA ILE A 7 -14.13 -7.52 -5.56
C ILE A 7 -14.86 -8.48 -4.61
N LEU A 8 -14.34 -8.62 -3.40
CA LEU A 8 -14.94 -9.42 -2.34
C LEU A 8 -15.72 -8.50 -1.41
N GLN A 9 -17.01 -8.78 -1.24
CA GLN A 9 -17.93 -7.95 -0.41
C GLN A 9 -17.96 -8.37 1.06
N SER A 10 -17.26 -9.45 1.42
CA SER A 10 -17.19 -9.98 2.78
C SER A 10 -15.75 -10.29 3.16
N VAL A 11 -15.47 -10.31 4.47
CA VAL A 11 -14.14 -10.65 4.98
C VAL A 11 -13.82 -12.11 4.61
N PRO A 12 -12.70 -12.36 3.90
CA PRO A 12 -12.36 -13.71 3.46
C PRO A 12 -11.71 -14.50 4.61
N VAL A 13 -12.55 -15.06 5.48
CA VAL A 13 -12.13 -15.84 6.66
C VAL A 13 -11.21 -17.00 6.26
N GLY A 14 -10.11 -17.17 6.98
CA GLY A 14 -9.11 -18.21 6.74
C GLY A 14 -8.22 -17.97 5.51
N LYS A 15 -8.37 -16.84 4.81
CA LYS A 15 -7.54 -16.48 3.64
C LYS A 15 -6.50 -15.44 4.00
N LYS A 16 -5.35 -15.50 3.30
CA LYS A 16 -4.31 -14.48 3.35
C LYS A 16 -4.83 -13.19 2.72
N VAL A 17 -4.70 -12.07 3.43
CA VAL A 17 -5.13 -10.74 2.96
C VAL A 17 -3.99 -9.76 3.15
N GLY A 18 -3.50 -9.17 2.07
CA GLY A 18 -2.53 -8.09 2.10
C GLY A 18 -3.20 -6.78 2.46
N ILE A 19 -2.51 -5.95 3.25
CA ILE A 19 -2.92 -4.59 3.59
C ILE A 19 -1.75 -3.67 3.25
N ALA A 20 -2.02 -2.61 2.49
CA ALA A 20 -1.11 -1.48 2.35
C ALA A 20 -1.10 -0.71 3.67
N PHE A 21 -0.15 -1.04 4.55
CA PHE A 21 -0.18 -0.65 5.95
C PHE A 21 0.65 0.61 6.19
N SER A 22 -0.02 1.74 6.36
CA SER A 22 0.61 3.05 6.63
C SER A 22 0.94 3.29 8.10
N GLY A 23 0.42 2.49 9.03
CA GLY A 23 0.58 2.72 10.47
C GLY A 23 -0.38 3.77 11.08
N GLY A 24 -1.18 4.44 10.25
CA GLY A 24 -2.27 5.33 10.70
C GLY A 24 -3.42 4.58 11.38
N LEU A 25 -4.39 5.33 11.90
CA LEU A 25 -5.53 4.79 12.65
C LEU A 25 -6.32 3.77 11.82
N ASP A 26 -6.68 4.14 10.60
CA ASP A 26 -7.53 3.35 9.70
C ASP A 26 -6.92 1.98 9.40
N THR A 27 -5.65 1.94 8.98
CA THR A 27 -4.95 0.69 8.64
C THR A 27 -4.64 -0.15 9.88
N SER A 28 -4.35 0.47 11.01
CA SER A 28 -4.17 -0.21 12.30
C SER A 28 -5.44 -0.90 12.79
N ALA A 29 -6.56 -0.18 12.79
CA ALA A 29 -7.86 -0.71 13.20
C ALA A 29 -8.36 -1.79 12.24
N ALA A 30 -8.23 -1.58 10.93
CA ALA A 30 -8.63 -2.55 9.91
C ALA A 30 -7.86 -3.87 10.03
N LEU A 31 -6.54 -3.80 10.23
CA LEU A 31 -5.70 -4.99 10.38
C LEU A 31 -6.11 -5.82 11.60
N LEU A 32 -6.23 -5.17 12.77
CA LEU A 32 -6.68 -5.83 13.99
C LEU A 32 -8.08 -6.43 13.83
N TRP A 33 -8.99 -5.69 13.20
CA TRP A 33 -10.35 -6.15 12.96
C TRP A 33 -10.41 -7.37 12.02
N MET A 34 -9.64 -7.36 10.92
CA MET A 34 -9.53 -8.51 10.01
C MET A 34 -8.99 -9.74 10.72
N LYS A 35 -7.97 -9.57 11.58
CA LYS A 35 -7.45 -10.65 12.42
C LYS A 35 -8.53 -11.22 13.33
N GLN A 36 -9.28 -10.37 14.04
CA GLN A 36 -10.35 -10.79 14.94
C GLN A 36 -11.51 -11.47 14.21
N LYS A 37 -11.78 -11.10 12.96
CA LYS A 37 -12.79 -11.75 12.10
C LYS A 37 -12.33 -13.09 11.52
N GLY A 38 -11.08 -13.48 11.73
CA GLY A 38 -10.54 -14.78 11.31
C GLY A 38 -9.87 -14.77 9.93
N ALA A 39 -9.62 -13.61 9.33
CA ALA A 39 -8.72 -13.52 8.18
C ALA A 39 -7.25 -13.66 8.62
N GLN A 40 -6.36 -13.81 7.65
CA GLN A 40 -4.92 -13.94 7.84
C GLN A 40 -4.22 -12.69 7.29
N PRO A 41 -4.13 -11.57 8.04
CA PRO A 41 -3.61 -10.32 7.51
C PRO A 41 -2.07 -10.34 7.34
N TYR A 42 -1.59 -9.76 6.24
CA TYR A 42 -0.20 -9.49 5.92
C TYR A 42 -0.05 -7.98 5.71
N ALA A 43 0.94 -7.36 6.33
CA ALA A 43 1.16 -5.93 6.25
C ALA A 43 2.31 -5.60 5.31
N TYR A 44 2.09 -4.65 4.40
CA TYR A 44 3.11 -4.16 3.49
C TYR A 44 3.16 -2.64 3.58
N THR A 45 4.25 -2.11 4.11
CA THR A 45 4.49 -0.67 4.24
C THR A 45 5.41 -0.23 3.11
N ALA A 46 5.00 0.77 2.33
CA ALA A 46 5.85 1.37 1.31
C ALA A 46 6.75 2.43 1.95
N ASN A 47 8.07 2.28 1.85
CA ASN A 47 8.98 3.39 2.09
C ASN A 47 9.00 4.27 0.85
N LEU A 48 8.35 5.43 0.95
CA LEU A 48 8.29 6.42 -0.12
C LEU A 48 9.21 7.62 0.14
N GLY A 49 9.96 7.61 1.24
CA GLY A 49 10.72 8.77 1.70
C GLY A 49 9.79 9.95 2.03
N GLN A 50 8.69 9.68 2.74
CA GLN A 50 7.77 10.73 3.19
C GLN A 50 8.53 11.72 4.07
N PRO A 51 8.33 13.04 3.88
CA PRO A 51 9.07 14.06 4.61
C PRO A 51 8.70 14.14 6.10
N ASP A 52 7.57 13.55 6.48
CA ASP A 52 6.98 13.53 7.81
C ASP A 52 7.06 12.16 8.49
N GLU A 53 7.79 11.20 7.91
CA GLU A 53 8.01 9.87 8.49
C GLU A 53 9.49 9.69 8.88
N ASP A 54 9.73 9.59 10.19
CA ASP A 54 11.07 9.54 10.77
C ASP A 54 11.57 8.09 11.02
N ASP A 55 10.66 7.13 11.22
CA ASP A 55 11.01 5.74 11.57
C ASP A 55 10.10 4.71 10.88
N TYR A 56 10.44 4.44 9.62
CA TYR A 56 9.80 3.39 8.84
C TYR A 56 9.94 1.98 9.47
N ASP A 57 10.98 1.71 10.25
CA ASP A 57 11.20 0.39 10.86
C ASP A 57 10.25 0.14 12.05
N ALA A 58 9.65 1.19 12.62
CA ALA A 58 8.61 1.05 13.65
C ALA A 58 7.28 0.55 13.08
N ILE A 59 6.97 0.86 11.82
CA ILE A 59 5.66 0.59 11.23
C ILE A 59 5.39 -0.92 11.08
N PRO A 60 6.30 -1.75 10.52
CA PRO A 60 6.11 -3.20 10.48
C PRO A 60 5.98 -3.83 11.87
N LYS A 61 6.77 -3.37 12.84
CA LYS A 61 6.71 -3.85 14.24
C LYS A 61 5.33 -3.58 14.85
N LYS A 62 4.76 -2.40 14.59
CA LYS A 62 3.39 -2.05 15.01
C LYS A 62 2.36 -2.97 14.36
N ALA A 63 2.50 -3.31 13.08
CA ALA A 63 1.60 -4.23 12.40
C ALA A 63 1.62 -5.65 13.02
N GLU A 64 2.81 -6.15 13.37
CA GLU A 64 2.97 -7.43 14.06
C GLU A 64 2.29 -7.44 15.43
N GLN A 65 2.40 -6.35 16.20
CA GLN A 65 1.71 -6.20 17.49
C GLN A 65 0.18 -6.26 17.35
N TYR A 66 -0.38 -5.83 16.22
CA TYR A 66 -1.81 -5.93 15.93
C TYR A 66 -2.23 -7.26 15.30
N GLY A 67 -1.31 -8.21 15.14
CA GLY A 67 -1.61 -9.58 14.73
C GLY A 67 -1.43 -9.86 13.24
N ALA A 68 -0.64 -9.05 12.53
CA ALA A 68 -0.17 -9.40 11.19
C ALA A 68 0.61 -10.73 11.24
N ILE A 69 0.41 -11.60 10.25
CA ILE A 69 1.19 -12.84 10.11
C ILE A 69 2.63 -12.55 9.67
N LYS A 70 2.77 -11.54 8.81
CA LYS A 70 4.05 -11.02 8.33
C LYS A 70 3.88 -9.54 8.07
N ALA A 71 4.89 -8.75 8.42
CA ALA A 71 4.97 -7.34 8.09
C ALA A 71 6.27 -7.07 7.31
N ARG A 72 6.19 -6.36 6.20
CA ARG A 72 7.34 -6.03 5.34
C ARG A 72 7.40 -4.54 5.09
N LEU A 73 8.61 -3.99 5.17
CA LEU A 73 8.94 -2.69 4.60
C LEU A 73 9.41 -2.91 3.15
N VAL A 74 8.76 -2.24 2.20
CA VAL A 74 9.06 -2.31 0.76
C VAL A 74 9.67 -0.98 0.36
N ASP A 75 10.94 -0.97 -0.05
CA ASP A 75 11.61 0.25 -0.48
C ASP A 75 11.17 0.67 -1.89
N CYS A 76 10.36 1.73 -1.96
CA CYS A 76 9.80 2.25 -3.20
C CYS A 76 10.51 3.53 -3.68
N ARG A 77 11.50 4.04 -2.93
CA ARG A 77 12.10 5.37 -3.18
C ARG A 77 12.75 5.48 -4.55
N LEU A 78 13.50 4.46 -4.95
CA LEU A 78 14.17 4.44 -6.24
C LEU A 78 13.15 4.50 -7.39
N GLN A 79 12.13 3.65 -7.35
CA GLN A 79 11.10 3.63 -8.38
C GLN A 79 10.33 4.96 -8.42
N LEU A 80 9.96 5.50 -7.25
CA LEU A 80 9.28 6.80 -7.16
C LEU A 80 10.10 7.93 -7.79
N ALA A 81 11.41 7.96 -7.55
CA ALA A 81 12.30 8.95 -8.15
C ALA A 81 12.39 8.78 -9.67
N LEU A 82 12.50 7.55 -10.17
CA LEU A 82 12.56 7.26 -11.61
C LEU A 82 11.26 7.66 -12.33
N GLU A 83 10.11 7.30 -11.79
CA GLU A 83 8.80 7.70 -12.34
C GLU A 83 8.61 9.23 -12.30
N GLY A 84 9.08 9.88 -11.23
CA GLY A 84 9.06 11.34 -11.12
C GLY A 84 9.93 12.02 -12.18
N ILE A 85 11.15 11.52 -12.41
CA ILE A 85 12.05 12.04 -13.46
C ILE A 85 11.42 11.85 -14.84
N ALA A 86 10.85 10.68 -15.12
CA ALA A 86 10.19 10.42 -16.39
C ALA A 86 9.01 11.39 -16.61
N ALA A 87 8.19 11.64 -15.59
CA ALA A 87 7.09 12.60 -15.66
C ALA A 87 7.55 14.03 -15.94
N ILE A 88 8.70 14.44 -15.37
CA ILE A 88 9.33 15.73 -15.66
C ILE A 88 9.81 15.79 -17.11
N GLN A 89 10.49 14.76 -17.58
CA GLN A 89 11.05 14.71 -18.94
C GLN A 89 9.99 14.82 -20.02
N CYS A 90 8.81 14.23 -19.81
CA CYS A 90 7.71 14.28 -20.77
C CYS A 90 6.67 15.39 -20.48
N GLY A 91 6.85 16.16 -19.41
CA GLY A 91 5.91 17.21 -19.01
C GLY A 91 4.51 16.69 -18.69
N ALA A 92 4.40 15.53 -18.05
CA ALA A 92 3.12 14.87 -17.74
C ALA A 92 2.35 15.54 -16.58
N PHE A 93 2.08 16.85 -16.70
CA PHE A 93 1.43 17.70 -15.70
C PHE A 93 0.27 18.46 -16.33
N HIS A 94 -0.95 17.97 -16.13
CA HIS A 94 -2.15 18.53 -16.78
C HIS A 94 -2.91 19.55 -15.90
N ILE A 95 -2.65 19.58 -14.59
CA ILE A 95 -3.30 20.50 -13.65
C ILE A 95 -2.39 21.71 -13.46
N SER A 96 -2.91 22.91 -13.75
CA SER A 96 -2.20 24.17 -13.51
C SER A 96 -3.16 25.33 -13.31
N THR A 97 -2.71 26.34 -12.55
CA THR A 97 -3.43 27.61 -12.35
C THR A 97 -2.43 28.76 -12.38
N GLY A 98 -2.69 29.79 -13.17
CA GLY A 98 -1.79 30.96 -13.27
C GLY A 98 -0.38 30.61 -13.75
N GLY A 99 -0.22 29.55 -14.55
CA GLY A 99 1.09 29.06 -15.01
C GLY A 99 1.85 28.22 -13.99
N ILE A 100 1.29 27.99 -12.79
CA ILE A 100 1.89 27.14 -11.75
C ILE A 100 1.33 25.73 -11.88
N PRO A 101 2.16 24.71 -12.19
CA PRO A 101 1.70 23.33 -12.33
C PRO A 101 1.61 22.60 -10.98
N TYR A 102 0.69 21.64 -10.89
CA TYR A 102 0.76 20.55 -9.93
C TYR A 102 1.44 19.34 -10.58
N PHE A 103 2.48 18.82 -9.94
CA PHE A 103 3.38 17.82 -10.53
C PHE A 103 2.88 16.36 -10.45
N ASN A 104 1.57 16.12 -10.30
CA ASN A 104 0.98 14.77 -10.27
C ASN A 104 1.66 13.81 -9.28
N THR A 105 2.16 14.32 -8.15
CA THR A 105 2.92 13.54 -7.17
C THR A 105 2.11 12.40 -6.56
N THR A 106 0.81 12.60 -6.31
CA THR A 106 -0.09 11.56 -5.78
C THR A 106 -0.31 10.44 -6.81
N PRO A 107 -0.72 10.71 -8.06
CA PRO A 107 -0.80 9.69 -9.10
C PRO A 107 0.49 8.86 -9.26
N LEU A 108 1.66 9.50 -9.26
CA LEU A 108 2.95 8.82 -9.36
C LEU A 108 3.21 7.89 -8.17
N GLY A 109 2.95 8.38 -6.95
CA GLY A 109 3.01 7.57 -5.74
C GLY A 109 2.11 6.33 -5.82
N ARG A 110 0.88 6.48 -6.34
CA ARG A 110 -0.07 5.35 -6.49
C ARG A 110 0.38 4.34 -7.54
N ALA A 111 0.92 4.79 -8.68
CA ALA A 111 1.45 3.89 -9.71
C ALA A 111 2.57 3.00 -9.15
N VAL A 112 3.47 3.60 -8.36
CA VAL A 112 4.58 2.91 -7.71
C VAL A 112 4.06 1.95 -6.63
N THR A 113 3.26 2.43 -5.67
CA THR A 113 2.81 1.57 -4.57
C THR A 113 1.88 0.46 -5.03
N GLY A 114 0.96 0.74 -5.97
CA GLY A 114 0.02 -0.26 -6.46
C GLY A 114 0.73 -1.43 -7.13
N THR A 115 1.78 -1.17 -7.91
CA THR A 115 2.56 -2.23 -8.56
C THR A 115 3.50 -2.95 -7.59
N MET A 116 4.27 -2.20 -6.80
CA MET A 116 5.29 -2.78 -5.93
C MET A 116 4.70 -3.54 -4.73
N LEU A 117 3.64 -3.02 -4.10
CA LEU A 117 3.01 -3.71 -2.96
C LEU A 117 2.27 -4.97 -3.40
N VAL A 118 1.55 -4.92 -4.53
CA VAL A 118 0.89 -6.12 -5.07
C VAL A 118 1.91 -7.18 -5.50
N THR A 119 3.07 -6.75 -6.03
CA THR A 119 4.17 -7.68 -6.35
C THR A 119 4.73 -8.32 -5.07
N ALA A 120 4.97 -7.54 -4.01
CA ALA A 120 5.41 -8.06 -2.73
C ALA A 120 4.37 -9.01 -2.08
N MET A 121 3.08 -8.71 -2.20
CA MET A 121 1.99 -9.61 -1.80
C MET A 121 2.08 -10.95 -2.55
N LYS A 122 2.25 -10.88 -3.88
CA LYS A 122 2.34 -12.07 -4.74
C LYS A 122 3.54 -12.96 -4.38
N GLU A 123 4.69 -12.38 -4.05
CA GLU A 123 5.89 -13.12 -3.59
C GLU A 123 5.62 -13.95 -2.32
N ASP A 124 4.73 -13.47 -1.45
CA ASP A 124 4.30 -14.15 -0.22
C ASP A 124 3.06 -15.05 -0.43
N ASP A 125 2.66 -15.27 -1.69
CA ASP A 125 1.45 -16.00 -2.08
C ASP A 125 0.18 -15.38 -1.45
N VAL A 126 0.15 -14.06 -1.36
CA VAL A 126 -1.01 -13.26 -0.95
C VAL A 126 -1.70 -12.73 -2.20
N ASN A 127 -2.89 -13.25 -2.49
CA ASN A 127 -3.64 -12.96 -3.72
C ASN A 127 -4.93 -12.15 -3.49
N ILE A 128 -5.12 -11.62 -2.28
CA ILE A 128 -6.25 -10.75 -1.91
C ILE A 128 -5.67 -9.50 -1.26
N TRP A 129 -6.06 -8.33 -1.73
CA TRP A 129 -5.72 -7.04 -1.10
C TRP A 129 -6.96 -6.46 -0.45
N GLY A 130 -6.92 -6.27 0.86
CA GLY A 130 -7.88 -5.43 1.59
C GLY A 130 -7.55 -3.96 1.38
N ASP A 131 -7.94 -3.42 0.22
CA ASP A 131 -7.77 -2.00 -0.10
C ASP A 131 -8.90 -1.17 0.51
N GLY A 132 -8.53 -0.10 1.22
CA GLY A 132 -9.44 0.79 1.94
C GLY A 132 -9.72 2.12 1.23
N SER A 133 -9.25 2.28 -0.01
CA SER A 133 -9.53 3.49 -0.81
C SER A 133 -11.03 3.71 -0.99
N THR A 134 -11.49 4.94 -0.76
CA THR A 134 -12.90 5.36 -0.91
C THR A 134 -13.29 5.64 -2.36
#